data_AF-A0A959NZF0-F1
#
_entry.id   AF-A0A959NZF0-F1
#
_cell.length_a   1.000
_cell.length_b   1.000
_cell.length_c   1.000
_cell.angle_alpha   90.00
_cell.angle_beta   90.00
_cell.angle_gamma   90.00
#
_symmetry.space_group_name_H-M   'P 1'
#
loop_
_entity.id
_entity.type
_entity.pdbx_description
1 polymer ?
#
loop_
_entity_poly.entity_id
_entity_poly.type
_entity_poly.pdbx_seq_one_letter_code
_entity_poly.pdbx_strand_id
1 'polypeptide(L)'
;NTGQMMIGIAALGLVAFIILNFSSSSLSTQDSIIYSKEFIVATTLAQSTLDEISDKFFDEAVAEGKTIKSEKDFSSTLGADASEVYPNFDDVDDYNNFNKIEIVPQMGEFTVSVQVDYMTDGLVKSGAKTYNKNVTIYVTSQTLYNYYSEKPDTLVLSSLFSKWTIL
;
A
#
# COMPACT_ATOMS: atom_id res chain seq x y z
N ASN A 1 -11.08 32.73 -57.01
CA ASN A 1 -10.06 32.87 -55.95
C ASN A 1 -10.65 32.97 -54.54
N THR A 2 -11.69 33.76 -54.28
CA THR A 2 -12.28 33.90 -52.92
C THR A 2 -12.88 32.61 -52.34
N GLY A 3 -13.54 31.77 -53.16
CA GLY A 3 -14.11 30.50 -52.70
C GLY A 3 -13.07 29.44 -52.28
N GLN A 4 -11.93 29.37 -52.99
CA GLN A 4 -10.82 28.48 -52.59
C GLN A 4 -10.15 28.95 -51.30
N MET A 5 -10.06 30.26 -51.08
CA MET A 5 -9.54 30.85 -49.84
C MET A 5 -10.45 30.53 -48.65
N MET A 6 -11.77 30.60 -48.84
CA MET A 6 -12.76 30.24 -47.81
C MET A 6 -12.71 28.75 -47.44
N ILE A 7 -12.56 27.86 -48.44
CA ILE A 7 -12.38 26.42 -48.20
C ILE A 7 -11.06 26.15 -47.46
N GLY A 8 -9.99 26.87 -47.80
CA GLY A 8 -8.72 26.77 -47.10
C GLY A 8 -8.80 27.15 -45.62
N ILE A 9 -9.51 28.24 -45.29
CA ILE A 9 -9.73 28.66 -43.90
C ILE A 9 -10.61 27.65 -43.15
N ALA A 10 -11.67 27.13 -43.78
CA ALA A 10 -12.53 26.11 -43.17
C ALA A 10 -11.77 24.80 -42.90
N ALA A 11 -10.90 24.38 -43.83
CA ALA A 11 -10.05 23.21 -43.66
C ALA A 11 -9.05 23.39 -42.51
N LEU A 12 -8.42 24.56 -42.39
CA LEU A 12 -7.54 24.87 -41.27
C LEU A 12 -8.28 24.90 -39.92
N GLY A 13 -9.49 25.44 -39.89
CA GLY A 13 -10.35 25.41 -38.70
C GLY A 13 -10.72 23.99 -38.28
N LEU A 14 -11.04 23.12 -39.24
CA LEU A 14 -11.32 21.71 -38.99
C LEU A 14 -10.08 20.98 -38.45
N VAL A 15 -8.90 21.22 -39.04
CA VAL A 15 -7.64 20.63 -38.57
C VAL A 15 -7.32 21.08 -37.15
N ALA A 16 -7.45 22.37 -36.85
CA ALA A 16 -7.24 22.88 -35.50
C ALA A 16 -8.20 22.23 -34.48
N PHE A 17 -9.47 22.08 -34.84
CA PHE A 17 -10.46 21.39 -34.01
C PHE A 17 -10.06 19.93 -33.74
N ILE A 18 -9.64 19.19 -34.77
CA ILE A 18 -9.20 17.79 -34.62
C ILE A 18 -7.97 17.71 -33.71
N ILE A 19 -6.97 18.58 -33.91
CA ILE A 19 -5.75 18.60 -33.09
C ILE A 19 -6.11 18.86 -31.62
N LEU A 20 -6.94 19.86 -31.32
CA LEU A 20 -7.32 20.17 -29.95
C LEU A 20 -8.09 19.03 -29.27
N ASN A 21 -9.01 18.38 -29.99
CA ASN A 21 -9.72 17.21 -29.46
C ASN A 21 -8.77 16.03 -29.22
N PHE A 22 -7.85 15.78 -30.15
CA PHE A 22 -6.85 14.72 -29.99
C PHE A 22 -5.92 14.99 -28.81
N SER A 23 -5.40 16.21 -28.69
CA SER A 23 -4.55 16.62 -27.55
C SER A 23 -5.30 16.48 -26.22
N SER A 24 -6.55 16.93 -26.15
CA SER A 24 -7.36 16.82 -24.93
C SER A 24 -7.65 15.36 -24.56
N SER A 25 -7.97 14.53 -25.55
CA SER A 25 -8.16 13.09 -25.36
C SER A 25 -6.86 12.38 -24.95
N SER A 26 -5.72 12.79 -25.52
CA SER A 26 -4.41 12.25 -25.18
C SER A 26 -4.00 12.59 -23.75
N LEU A 27 -4.22 13.84 -23.30
CA LEU A 27 -3.97 14.25 -21.92
C LEU A 27 -4.82 13.44 -20.92
N SER A 28 -6.13 13.35 -21.16
CA SER A 28 -7.02 12.54 -20.31
C SER A 28 -6.62 11.05 -20.25
N THR A 29 -6.13 10.50 -21.36
CA THR A 29 -5.61 9.14 -21.41
C THR A 29 -4.32 9.01 -20.59
N GLN A 30 -3.41 9.97 -20.70
CA GLN A 30 -2.15 9.96 -19.93
C GLN A 30 -2.40 10.04 -18.43
N ASP A 31 -3.31 10.91 -17.99
CA ASP A 31 -3.70 11.01 -16.57
C ASP A 31 -4.23 9.67 -16.05
N SER A 32 -5.09 9.01 -16.83
CA SER A 32 -5.65 7.69 -16.47
C SER A 32 -4.57 6.60 -16.39
N ILE A 33 -3.56 6.65 -17.27
CA ILE A 33 -2.42 5.73 -17.27
C ILE A 33 -1.52 5.98 -16.05
N ILE A 34 -1.24 7.24 -15.71
CA ILE A 34 -0.41 7.60 -14.55
C ILE A 34 -1.07 7.09 -13.27
N TYR A 35 -2.35 7.39 -13.08
CA TYR A 35 -3.12 6.91 -11.92
C TYR A 35 -3.09 5.38 -11.80
N SER A 36 -3.31 4.67 -12.92
CA SER A 36 -3.27 3.20 -12.93
C SER A 36 -1.89 2.65 -12.57
N LYS A 37 -0.81 3.28 -13.05
CA LYS A 37 0.56 2.91 -12.69
C LYS A 37 0.83 3.13 -11.21
N GLU A 38 0.38 4.24 -10.64
CA GLU A 38 0.59 4.56 -9.22
C GLU A 38 -0.10 3.54 -8.33
N PHE A 39 -1.32 3.17 -8.69
CA PHE A 39 -2.08 2.13 -7.99
C PHE A 39 -1.39 0.75 -8.07
N ILE A 40 -0.87 0.37 -9.24
CA ILE A 40 -0.10 -0.88 -9.40
C ILE A 40 1.14 -0.85 -8.52
N VAL A 41 1.90 0.24 -8.54
CA VAL A 41 3.12 0.39 -7.73
C VAL A 41 2.79 0.32 -6.23
N ALA A 42 1.78 1.05 -5.77
CA ALA A 42 1.35 1.00 -4.38
C ALA A 42 0.93 -0.42 -3.96
N THR A 43 0.21 -1.14 -4.82
CA THR A 43 -0.19 -2.53 -4.58
C THR A 43 1.03 -3.46 -4.54
N THR A 44 1.98 -3.30 -5.46
CA THR A 44 3.22 -4.09 -5.48
C THR A 44 4.06 -3.84 -4.23
N LEU A 45 4.16 -2.59 -3.76
CA LEU A 45 4.83 -2.25 -2.51
C LEU A 45 4.12 -2.91 -1.32
N ALA A 46 2.80 -2.77 -1.23
CA ALA A 46 2.02 -3.40 -0.17
C ALA A 46 2.18 -4.92 -0.15
N GLN A 47 2.13 -5.57 -1.32
CA GLN A 47 2.32 -7.02 -1.44
C GLN A 47 3.74 -7.43 -1.07
N SER A 48 4.76 -6.70 -1.55
CA SER A 48 6.15 -7.00 -1.20
C SER A 48 6.41 -6.91 0.29
N THR A 49 5.83 -5.90 0.97
CA THR A 49 5.92 -5.78 2.43
C THR A 49 5.14 -6.88 3.14
N LEU A 50 3.97 -7.26 2.62
CA LEU A 50 3.21 -8.38 3.17
C LEU A 50 3.98 -9.69 3.05
N ASP A 51 4.62 -9.93 1.91
CA ASP A 51 5.42 -11.12 1.66
C ASP A 51 6.61 -11.17 2.62
N GLU A 52 7.30 -10.03 2.83
CA GLU A 52 8.39 -9.89 3.81
C GLU A 52 7.93 -10.23 5.23
N ILE A 53 6.77 -9.70 5.66
CA ILE A 53 6.19 -10.00 6.98
C ILE A 53 5.76 -11.47 7.09
N SER A 54 5.22 -12.03 6.01
CA SER A 54 4.72 -13.42 6.01
C SER A 54 5.81 -14.47 6.13
N ASP A 55 7.05 -14.12 5.79
CA ASP A 55 8.22 -14.99 5.93
C ASP A 55 8.77 -15.00 7.38
N LYS A 56 8.29 -14.10 8.25
CA LYS A 56 8.74 -13.97 9.64
C LYS A 56 7.95 -14.86 10.60
N PHE A 57 8.52 -15.06 11.78
CA PHE A 57 7.82 -15.81 12.83
C PHE A 57 6.61 -15.03 13.35
N PHE A 58 5.61 -15.74 13.86
CA PHE A 58 4.39 -15.11 14.36
C PHE A 58 4.64 -14.18 15.57
N ASP A 59 5.63 -14.53 16.39
CA ASP A 59 5.95 -13.88 17.67
C ASP A 59 7.37 -14.27 18.10
N GLU A 60 8.06 -13.41 18.85
CA GLU A 60 9.40 -13.63 19.41
C GLU A 60 9.51 -14.99 20.12
N ALA A 61 8.48 -15.38 20.90
CA ALA A 61 8.47 -16.65 21.59
C ALA A 61 8.57 -17.86 20.63
N VAL A 62 8.07 -17.72 19.40
CA VAL A 62 8.20 -18.74 18.35
C VAL A 62 9.58 -18.66 17.68
N ALA A 63 10.11 -17.46 17.46
CA ALA A 63 11.44 -17.25 16.89
C ALA A 63 12.54 -17.87 17.77
N GLU A 64 12.44 -17.70 19.09
CA GLU A 64 13.36 -18.30 20.08
C GLU A 64 13.13 -19.80 20.33
N GLY A 65 12.12 -20.40 19.68
CA GLY A 65 11.79 -21.83 19.83
C GLY A 65 11.15 -22.20 21.17
N LYS A 66 10.53 -21.25 21.89
CA LYS A 66 9.78 -21.54 23.13
C LYS A 66 8.52 -22.34 22.79
N THR A 67 8.18 -23.28 23.68
CA THR A 67 6.91 -24.02 23.58
C THR A 67 5.76 -23.13 24.04
N ILE A 68 4.93 -22.70 23.09
CA ILE A 68 3.70 -21.94 23.36
C ILE A 68 2.66 -22.88 23.99
N LYS A 69 2.27 -22.61 25.22
CA LYS A 69 1.24 -23.37 25.97
C LYS A 69 -0.06 -22.58 26.10
N SER A 70 0.01 -21.26 26.00
CA SER A 70 -1.15 -20.37 26.06
C SER A 70 -0.87 -19.03 25.38
N GLU A 71 -1.91 -18.27 25.08
CA GLU A 71 -1.82 -16.91 24.53
C GLU A 71 -0.99 -15.95 25.39
N LYS A 72 -0.79 -16.27 26.67
CA LYS A 72 0.02 -15.45 27.59
C LYS A 72 1.51 -15.46 27.24
N ASP A 73 1.95 -16.49 26.53
CA ASP A 73 3.36 -16.70 26.16
C ASP A 73 3.79 -15.79 25.00
N PHE A 74 2.84 -15.14 24.30
CA PHE A 74 3.12 -14.17 23.25
C PHE A 74 3.62 -12.82 23.80
N SER A 75 4.18 -11.96 22.96
CA SER A 75 4.63 -10.61 23.35
C SER A 75 3.48 -9.76 23.93
N SER A 76 3.75 -9.01 25.00
CA SER A 76 2.73 -8.10 25.61
C SER A 76 2.62 -6.76 24.93
N THR A 77 3.68 -6.37 24.24
CA THR A 77 3.83 -5.13 23.51
C THR A 77 4.07 -5.50 22.07
N LEU A 78 3.30 -4.90 21.16
CA LEU A 78 3.50 -5.07 19.73
C LEU A 78 4.44 -3.97 19.25
N GLY A 79 5.52 -4.33 18.58
CA GLY A 79 6.50 -3.43 18.01
C GLY A 79 7.91 -3.83 18.37
N ALA A 80 8.85 -3.43 17.52
CA ALA A 80 10.25 -3.83 17.63
C ALA A 80 10.86 -3.47 18.98
N ASP A 81 11.68 -4.37 19.50
CA ASP A 81 12.44 -4.10 20.70
C ASP A 81 13.46 -2.98 20.46
N ALA A 82 13.90 -2.33 21.55
CA ALA A 82 14.82 -1.19 21.45
C ALA A 82 16.17 -1.51 20.76
N SER A 83 16.49 -2.80 20.60
CA SER A 83 17.71 -3.28 19.92
C SER A 83 17.46 -3.69 18.46
N GLU A 84 16.20 -3.74 18.01
CA GLU A 84 15.79 -4.21 16.70
C GLU A 84 15.45 -3.04 15.79
N VAL A 85 16.11 -3.02 14.65
CA VAL A 85 15.95 -1.97 13.64
C VAL A 85 15.87 -2.64 12.29
N TYR A 86 14.90 -2.20 11.48
CA TYR A 86 14.79 -2.61 10.09
C TYR A 86 16.15 -2.51 9.38
N PRO A 87 16.63 -3.57 8.71
CA PRO A 87 15.90 -4.75 8.22
C PRO A 87 15.96 -5.99 9.13
N ASN A 88 16.45 -5.89 10.36
CA ASN A 88 16.73 -7.06 11.22
C ASN A 88 15.53 -7.50 12.09
N PHE A 89 14.31 -7.29 11.61
CA PHE A 89 13.10 -7.78 12.28
C PHE A 89 13.00 -9.30 12.13
N ASP A 90 12.71 -9.98 13.22
CA ASP A 90 12.70 -11.45 13.29
C ASP A 90 11.29 -12.04 13.43
N ASP A 91 10.32 -11.21 13.81
CA ASP A 91 8.91 -11.61 13.94
C ASP A 91 7.93 -10.63 13.26
N VAL A 92 6.64 -10.95 13.34
CA VAL A 92 5.56 -10.16 12.74
C VAL A 92 5.24 -8.91 13.54
N ASP A 93 5.42 -8.91 14.87
CA ASP A 93 5.00 -7.76 15.67
C ASP A 93 5.98 -6.60 15.67
N ASP A 94 7.24 -6.84 15.32
CA ASP A 94 8.26 -5.82 15.01
C ASP A 94 7.78 -4.76 14.02
N TYR A 95 6.95 -5.16 13.06
CA TYR A 95 6.43 -4.28 12.02
C TYR A 95 5.35 -3.32 12.52
N ASN A 96 4.94 -3.40 13.79
CA ASN A 96 3.98 -2.47 14.34
C ASN A 96 4.54 -1.04 14.41
N ASN A 97 3.88 -0.10 13.74
CA ASN A 97 4.36 1.27 13.52
C ASN A 97 5.61 1.37 12.63
N PHE A 98 5.92 0.32 11.86
CA PHE A 98 6.93 0.41 10.82
C PHE A 98 6.54 1.48 9.81
N ASN A 99 7.52 2.29 9.41
CA ASN A 99 7.35 3.34 8.42
C ASN A 99 8.59 3.42 7.52
N LYS A 100 8.39 3.27 6.21
CA LYS A 100 9.44 3.33 5.20
C LYS A 100 9.02 4.23 4.05
N ILE A 101 9.94 5.08 3.61
CA ILE A 101 9.78 5.88 2.40
C ILE A 101 10.52 5.19 1.26
N GLU A 102 9.80 4.88 0.20
CA GLU A 102 10.31 4.31 -1.03
C GLU A 102 10.22 5.35 -2.16
N ILE A 103 11.35 5.62 -2.82
CA ILE A 103 11.40 6.57 -3.91
C ILE A 103 11.33 5.81 -5.23
N VAL A 104 10.21 5.96 -5.94
CA VAL A 104 10.01 5.32 -7.23
C VAL A 104 10.35 6.34 -8.33
N PRO A 105 11.34 6.05 -9.19
CA PRO A 105 11.72 6.95 -10.28
C PRO A 105 10.49 7.32 -11.13
N GLN A 106 10.33 8.61 -11.42
CA GLN A 106 9.24 9.18 -12.24
C GLN A 106 7.85 9.18 -11.58
N MET A 107 7.70 8.65 -10.36
CA MET A 107 6.40 8.56 -9.67
C MET A 107 6.40 9.21 -8.29
N GLY A 108 7.58 9.47 -7.72
CA GLY A 108 7.73 10.21 -6.47
C GLY A 108 7.89 9.29 -5.26
N GLU A 109 7.51 9.81 -4.10
CA GLU A 109 7.72 9.16 -2.80
C GLU A 109 6.47 8.42 -2.36
N PHE A 110 6.63 7.15 -2.01
CA PHE A 110 5.61 6.30 -1.42
C PHE A 110 5.99 6.03 0.03
N THR A 111 5.07 6.31 0.94
CA THR A 111 5.23 6.00 2.37
C THR A 111 4.44 4.72 2.66
N VAL A 112 5.16 3.67 3.05
CA VAL A 112 4.60 2.39 3.49
C VAL A 112 4.62 2.38 5.00
N SER A 113 3.45 2.26 5.63
CA SER A 113 3.33 2.12 7.07
C SER A 113 2.56 0.86 7.43
N VAL A 114 2.95 0.19 8.51
CA VAL A 114 2.35 -1.08 8.93
C VAL A 114 1.84 -0.96 10.35
N GLN A 115 0.67 -1.54 10.58
CA GLN A 115 0.04 -1.69 11.88
C GLN A 115 -0.27 -3.14 12.13
N VAL A 116 0.09 -3.64 13.31
CA VAL A 116 -0.19 -5.00 13.73
C VAL A 116 -1.10 -4.93 14.94
N ASP A 117 -2.17 -5.73 14.92
CA ASP A 117 -3.15 -5.78 16.01
C ASP A 117 -3.47 -7.23 16.36
N TYR A 118 -3.59 -7.53 17.66
CA TYR A 118 -4.21 -8.78 18.09
C TYR A 118 -5.70 -8.77 17.77
N MET A 119 -6.21 -9.92 17.33
CA MET A 119 -7.59 -10.11 16.93
C MET A 119 -8.23 -11.25 17.70
N THR A 120 -9.46 -11.04 18.13
CA THR A 120 -10.32 -12.12 18.62
C THR A 120 -10.83 -12.97 17.46
N ASP A 121 -11.39 -14.15 17.74
CA ASP A 121 -12.01 -15.01 16.72
C ASP A 121 -13.18 -14.33 15.97
N GLY A 122 -13.78 -13.30 16.57
CA GLY A 122 -14.79 -12.46 15.92
C GLY A 122 -14.23 -11.40 14.97
N LEU A 123 -12.92 -11.42 14.68
CA LEU A 123 -12.21 -10.40 13.90
C LEU A 123 -12.35 -8.99 14.50
N VAL A 124 -12.43 -8.92 15.83
CA VAL A 124 -12.43 -7.65 16.57
C VAL A 124 -11.07 -7.46 17.21
N LYS A 125 -10.52 -6.23 17.09
CA LYS A 125 -9.28 -5.83 17.74
C LYS A 125 -9.34 -6.13 19.25
N SER A 126 -8.36 -6.86 19.71
CA SER A 126 -8.18 -7.24 21.11
C SER A 126 -7.03 -6.41 21.71
N GLY A 127 -7.23 -5.92 22.93
CA GLY A 127 -6.12 -5.40 23.75
C GLY A 127 -5.35 -6.50 24.50
N ALA A 128 -5.85 -7.74 24.43
CA ALA A 128 -5.21 -8.92 25.01
C ALA A 128 -4.56 -9.77 23.90
N LYS A 129 -3.50 -10.49 24.28
CA LYS A 129 -2.80 -11.44 23.43
C LYS A 129 -3.76 -12.54 22.94
N THR A 130 -3.72 -12.85 21.65
CA THR A 130 -4.53 -13.90 21.02
C THR A 130 -3.71 -14.66 19.98
N TYR A 131 -4.22 -15.80 19.52
CA TYR A 131 -3.60 -16.58 18.44
C TYR A 131 -3.72 -15.96 17.05
N ASN A 132 -4.43 -14.83 16.92
CA ASN A 132 -4.67 -14.17 15.64
C ASN A 132 -4.08 -12.76 15.69
N LYS A 133 -3.21 -12.42 14.74
CA LYS A 133 -2.70 -11.07 14.50
C LYS A 133 -3.19 -10.60 13.13
N ASN A 134 -3.76 -9.40 13.04
CA ASN A 134 -4.06 -8.76 11.76
C ASN A 134 -2.98 -7.74 11.45
N VAL A 135 -2.38 -7.88 10.28
CA VAL A 135 -1.37 -6.97 9.74
C VAL A 135 -2.06 -6.10 8.71
N THR A 136 -2.07 -4.79 8.95
CA THR A 136 -2.63 -3.80 8.03
C THR A 136 -1.52 -2.91 7.50
N ILE A 137 -1.35 -2.91 6.19
CA ILE A 137 -0.35 -2.15 5.45
C ILE A 137 -1.06 -0.99 4.78
N TYR A 138 -0.56 0.20 5.02
CA TYR A 138 -1.02 1.44 4.42
C TYR A 138 0.07 1.95 3.50
N VAL A 139 -0.26 2.18 2.23
CA VAL A 139 0.63 2.80 1.27
C VAL A 139 0.03 4.13 0.84
N THR A 140 0.76 5.21 1.10
CA THR A 140 0.36 6.58 0.77
C THR A 140 1.38 7.21 -0.16
N SER A 141 0.91 8.03 -1.09
CA SER A 141 1.76 8.93 -1.89
C SER A 141 1.07 10.28 -1.99
N GLN A 142 1.84 11.36 -2.07
CA GLN A 142 1.29 12.70 -2.33
C GLN A 142 0.58 12.76 -3.69
N THR A 143 0.96 11.88 -4.63
CA THR A 143 0.41 11.84 -5.99
C THR A 143 -0.74 10.85 -6.15
N LEU A 144 -0.88 9.88 -5.25
CA LEU A 144 -2.08 9.03 -5.18
C LEU A 144 -3.26 9.94 -4.86
N TYR A 145 -4.05 10.30 -5.86
CA TYR A 145 -5.09 11.30 -5.70
C TYR A 145 -6.47 10.66 -5.63
N ASN A 146 -7.18 10.87 -4.52
CA ASN A 146 -8.58 10.49 -4.44
C ASN A 146 -9.45 11.63 -4.98
N TYR A 147 -10.03 11.42 -6.17
CA TYR A 147 -10.88 12.42 -6.84
C TYR A 147 -12.09 12.89 -5.99
N TYR A 148 -12.60 12.05 -5.09
CA TYR A 148 -13.77 12.38 -4.27
C TYR A 148 -13.44 13.04 -2.93
N SER A 149 -12.22 12.86 -2.43
CA SER A 149 -11.79 13.38 -1.11
C SER A 149 -10.88 14.61 -1.23
N GLU A 150 -10.43 14.95 -2.44
CA GLU A 150 -9.44 16.02 -2.74
C GLU A 150 -8.18 15.90 -1.88
N LYS A 151 -7.84 14.68 -1.50
CA LYS A 151 -6.77 14.34 -0.56
C LYS A 151 -5.93 13.19 -1.11
N PRO A 152 -4.69 13.06 -0.62
CA PRO A 152 -3.88 11.88 -0.88
C PRO A 152 -4.68 10.63 -0.49
N ASP A 153 -4.78 9.68 -1.42
CA ASP A 153 -5.43 8.39 -1.22
C ASP A 153 -4.48 7.43 -0.50
N THR A 154 -5.06 6.51 0.27
CA THR A 154 -4.30 5.50 1.00
C THR A 154 -4.74 4.13 0.53
N LEU A 155 -3.84 3.39 -0.11
CA LEU A 155 -4.07 1.98 -0.39
C LEU A 155 -3.91 1.19 0.90
N VAL A 156 -4.93 0.41 1.26
CA VAL A 156 -4.94 -0.42 2.47
C VAL A 156 -5.01 -1.89 2.07
N LEU A 157 -4.04 -2.66 2.53
CA LEU A 157 -4.01 -4.11 2.41
C LEU A 157 -3.99 -4.71 3.82
N SER A 158 -4.95 -5.58 4.14
CA SER A 158 -5.01 -6.25 5.45
C SER A 158 -4.97 -7.76 5.29
N SER A 159 -4.17 -8.44 6.12
CA SER A 159 -4.08 -9.90 6.16
C SER A 159 -4.12 -10.42 7.60
N LEU A 160 -4.86 -11.51 7.80
CA LEU A 160 -4.98 -12.18 9.08
C LEU A 160 -3.97 -13.34 9.17
N PHE A 161 -3.09 -13.27 10.14
CA PHE A 161 -2.15 -14.32 10.50
C PHE A 161 -2.69 -15.05 11.74
N SER A 162 -2.71 -16.38 11.69
CA SER A 162 -3.19 -17.21 12.78
C SER A 162 -2.19 -18.30 13.10
N LYS A 163 -1.86 -18.46 14.38
CA LYS A 163 -1.02 -19.56 14.86
C LYS A 163 -1.88 -20.71 15.36
N TRP A 164 -1.83 -21.84 14.66
CA TRP A 164 -2.46 -23.08 15.10
C TRP A 164 -1.52 -23.88 16.01
N THR A 165 -1.95 -24.14 17.24
CA THR A 165 -1.30 -25.11 18.13
C THR A 165 -2.12 -26.40 18.12
N ILE A 166 -1.49 -27.53 17.80
CA ILE A 166 -2.13 -28.84 18.01
C ILE A 166 -1.97 -29.13 19.51
N LEU A 167 -3.09 -29.13 20.24
CA LEU A 167 -3.14 -29.53 21.65
C LEU A 167 -2.93 -31.04 21.80
#